data_AF-A0A6J4PK61-F1
#
_entry.id   AF-A0A6J4PK61-F1
#
_cell.length_a   1.000
_cell.length_b   1.000
_cell.length_c   1.000
_cell.angle_alpha   90.00
_cell.angle_beta   90.00
_cell.angle_gamma   90.00
#
_symmetry.space_group_name_H-M   'P 1'
#
loop_
_entity.id
_entity.type
_entity.pdbx_description
1 polymer ?
#
loop_
_entity_poly.entity_id
_entity_poly.type
_entity_poly.pdbx_seq_one_letter_code
_entity_poly.pdbx_strand_id
1 'polypeptide(L)'
;AEIVASCLPRQKPGEKHPATRTFQALRIAVNDEYGELARGLEAAERALSPGGLLAVVSFHSVEDRMVKRFLQLRAGKAGGGNRYAPEAEVEVPAFEMVTRKSVEADDEELAVNPRARSARLRVARRTAAPAGRIDDSEIGMPILAETSRKTGGGRMRR
;
A
#
# COMPACT_ATOMS: atom_id res chain seq x y z
N ALA A 1 23.62 -10.80 -3.38
CA ALA A 1 23.28 -9.83 -4.45
C ALA A 1 23.81 -10.28 -5.81
N GLU A 2 25.02 -10.86 -5.85
CA GLU A 2 25.67 -11.37 -7.08
C GLU A 2 24.84 -12.39 -7.85
N ILE A 3 24.21 -13.36 -7.16
CA ILE A 3 23.32 -14.36 -7.80
C ILE A 3 22.21 -13.68 -8.63
N VAL A 4 21.55 -12.66 -8.06
CA VAL A 4 20.49 -11.92 -8.77
C VAL A 4 21.06 -11.17 -9.97
N ALA A 5 22.24 -10.56 -9.80
CA ALA A 5 22.91 -9.84 -10.88
C ALA A 5 23.33 -10.76 -12.02
N SER A 6 23.81 -11.99 -11.73
CA SER A 6 24.20 -12.97 -12.76
C SER A 6 23.04 -13.51 -13.58
N CYS A 7 21.80 -13.41 -13.08
CA CYS A 7 20.60 -13.88 -13.77
C CYS A 7 19.91 -12.81 -14.63
N LEU A 8 20.42 -11.57 -14.63
CA LEU A 8 19.81 -10.44 -15.32
C LEU A 8 20.75 -9.85 -16.40
N PRO A 9 20.20 -9.17 -17.42
CA PRO A 9 21.01 -8.47 -18.41
C PRO A 9 21.95 -7.45 -17.76
N ARG A 10 23.07 -7.17 -18.43
CA ARG A 10 24.04 -6.16 -17.99
C ARG A 10 23.35 -4.80 -17.82
N GLN A 11 23.57 -4.16 -16.67
CA GLN A 11 22.96 -2.87 -16.36
C GLN A 11 23.38 -1.77 -17.31
N LYS A 12 22.45 -0.85 -17.57
CA LYS A 12 22.75 0.42 -18.24
C LYS A 12 23.28 1.45 -17.22
N PRO A 13 24.11 2.42 -17.64
CA PRO A 13 24.52 3.52 -16.78
C PRO A 13 23.31 4.24 -16.17
N GLY A 14 23.35 4.47 -14.85
CA GLY A 14 22.28 5.16 -14.11
C GLY A 14 21.12 4.28 -13.61
N GLU A 15 21.11 2.98 -13.92
CA GLU A 15 20.09 2.06 -13.38
C GLU A 15 20.37 1.67 -11.92
N LYS A 16 19.29 1.54 -11.13
CA LYS A 16 19.37 0.97 -9.78
C LYS A 16 19.91 -0.46 -9.86
N HIS A 17 20.74 -0.84 -8.89
CA HIS A 17 21.32 -2.19 -8.79
C HIS A 17 20.25 -3.28 -9.01
N PRO A 18 20.53 -4.34 -9.80
CA PRO A 18 19.53 -5.33 -10.22
C PRO A 18 18.84 -6.00 -9.04
N ALA A 19 19.59 -6.23 -7.96
CA ALA A 19 19.08 -6.85 -6.75
C ALA A 19 18.15 -5.95 -5.92
N THR A 20 18.09 -4.64 -6.14
CA THR A 20 17.32 -3.71 -5.29
C THR A 20 15.84 -4.11 -5.20
N ARG A 21 15.22 -4.48 -6.32
CA ARG A 21 13.81 -4.92 -6.34
C ARG A 21 13.62 -6.28 -5.65
N THR A 22 14.57 -7.20 -5.80
CA THR A 22 14.52 -8.50 -5.12
C THR A 22 14.63 -8.34 -3.61
N PHE A 23 15.56 -7.54 -3.12
CA PHE A 23 15.69 -7.27 -1.69
C PHE A 23 14.46 -6.53 -1.14
N GLN A 24 13.88 -5.61 -1.91
CA GLN A 24 12.61 -4.99 -1.55
C GLN A 24 11.50 -6.03 -1.41
N ALA A 25 11.34 -6.93 -2.38
CA ALA A 25 10.33 -7.97 -2.36
C ALA A 25 10.51 -8.94 -1.18
N LEU A 26 11.75 -9.35 -0.89
CA LEU A 26 12.05 -10.18 0.28
C LEU A 26 11.72 -9.46 1.58
N ARG A 27 12.07 -8.18 1.71
CA ARG A 27 11.76 -7.37 2.90
C ARG A 27 10.24 -7.28 3.14
N ILE A 28 9.48 -7.02 2.08
CA ILE A 28 8.01 -6.98 2.12
C ILE A 28 7.46 -8.34 2.59
N ALA A 29 7.90 -9.43 1.97
CA ALA A 29 7.38 -10.76 2.26
C ALA A 29 7.75 -11.25 3.68
N VAL A 30 8.99 -10.98 4.13
CA VAL A 30 9.47 -11.43 5.45
C VAL A 30 8.76 -10.69 6.59
N ASN A 31 8.47 -9.40 6.41
CA ASN A 31 7.87 -8.58 7.46
C ASN A 31 6.34 -8.41 7.32
N ASP A 32 5.70 -9.11 6.36
CA ASP A 32 4.30 -8.92 6.01
C ASP A 32 3.90 -7.42 5.89
N GLU A 33 4.75 -6.62 5.24
CA GLU A 33 4.65 -5.14 5.32
C GLU A 33 3.30 -4.62 4.81
N TYR A 34 2.72 -5.31 3.83
CA TYR A 34 1.43 -4.91 3.26
C TYR A 34 0.27 -5.29 4.18
N GLY A 35 0.30 -6.48 4.78
CA GLY A 35 -0.69 -6.88 5.77
C GLY A 35 -0.63 -5.99 7.02
N GLU A 36 0.57 -5.67 7.50
CA GLU A 36 0.77 -4.75 8.62
C GLU A 36 0.29 -3.33 8.29
N LEU A 37 0.53 -2.84 7.07
CA LEU A 37 -0.03 -1.56 6.64
C LEU A 37 -1.56 -1.57 6.68
N ALA A 38 -2.19 -2.59 6.10
CA ALA A 38 -3.65 -2.70 6.06
C ALA A 38 -4.24 -2.72 7.48
N ARG A 39 -3.72 -3.60 8.36
CA ARG A 39 -4.13 -3.70 9.76
C ARG A 39 -3.89 -2.40 10.53
N GLY A 40 -2.77 -1.74 10.28
CA GLY A 40 -2.41 -0.47 10.89
C GLY A 40 -3.36 0.67 10.50
N LEU A 41 -3.77 0.73 9.24
CA LEU A 41 -4.75 1.72 8.76
C LEU A 41 -6.12 1.54 9.42
N GLU A 42 -6.61 0.30 9.50
CA GLU A 42 -7.88 0.02 10.20
C GLU A 42 -7.77 0.31 11.70
N ALA A 43 -6.64 -0.03 12.32
CA ALA A 43 -6.41 0.25 13.73
C ALA A 43 -6.39 1.76 14.00
N ALA A 44 -5.79 2.54 13.12
CA ALA A 44 -5.79 4.00 13.21
C ALA A 44 -7.21 4.58 13.09
N GLU A 45 -8.04 4.08 12.17
CA GLU A 45 -9.44 4.51 12.05
C GLU A 45 -10.25 4.25 13.32
N ARG A 46 -10.02 3.09 13.97
CA ARG A 46 -10.65 2.73 15.25
C ARG A 46 -10.15 3.59 16.41
N ALA A 47 -8.86 3.92 16.43
CA ALA A 47 -8.23 4.62 17.55
C ALA A 47 -8.46 6.14 17.52
N LEU A 48 -8.63 6.74 16.34
CA LEU A 48 -8.79 8.19 16.20
C LEU A 48 -10.18 8.64 16.67
N SER A 49 -10.19 9.66 17.54
CA SER A 49 -11.41 10.41 17.87
C SER A 49 -11.87 11.27 16.68
N PRO A 50 -13.15 11.66 16.61
CA PRO A 50 -13.63 12.62 15.62
C PRO A 50 -12.79 13.91 15.64
N GLY A 51 -12.41 14.40 14.47
CA GLY A 51 -11.49 15.53 14.29
C GLY A 51 -9.99 15.17 14.32
N GLY A 52 -9.63 13.97 14.77
CA GLY A 52 -8.25 13.48 14.77
C GLY A 52 -7.64 13.36 13.37
N LEU A 53 -6.32 13.49 13.26
CA LEU A 53 -5.61 13.42 11.98
C LEU A 53 -4.87 12.08 11.83
N LEU A 54 -5.10 11.41 10.70
CA LEU A 54 -4.27 10.31 10.22
C LEU A 54 -3.28 10.87 9.20
N ALA A 55 -2.00 10.84 9.54
CA ALA A 55 -0.90 11.19 8.65
C ALA A 55 -0.07 9.93 8.35
N VAL A 56 0.02 9.55 7.08
CA VAL A 56 0.74 8.35 6.64
C VAL A 56 1.82 8.73 5.63
N VAL A 57 3.06 8.36 5.92
CA VAL A 57 4.20 8.51 5.01
C VAL A 57 4.52 7.14 4.41
N SER A 58 4.51 7.06 3.08
CA SER A 58 4.86 5.87 2.31
C SER A 58 6.08 6.13 1.45
N PHE A 59 6.86 5.08 1.13
CA PHE A 59 8.10 5.25 0.36
C PHE A 59 8.08 4.52 -0.98
N HIS A 60 7.12 3.63 -1.20
CA HIS A 60 6.96 2.95 -2.47
C HIS A 60 5.53 2.99 -2.99
N SER A 61 5.40 2.79 -4.30
CA SER A 61 4.16 3.03 -5.03
C SER A 61 3.02 2.08 -4.66
N VAL A 62 3.31 0.89 -4.13
CA VAL A 62 2.28 -0.05 -3.69
C VAL A 62 1.71 0.39 -2.34
N GLU A 63 2.56 0.75 -1.37
CA GLU A 63 2.14 1.37 -0.10
C GLU A 63 1.28 2.61 -0.36
N ASP A 64 1.78 3.58 -1.16
CA ASP A 64 1.06 4.82 -1.44
C ASP A 64 -0.32 4.55 -2.07
N ARG A 65 -0.40 3.55 -2.95
CA ARG A 65 -1.66 3.12 -3.56
C ARG A 65 -2.62 2.55 -2.52
N MET A 66 -2.13 1.70 -1.62
CA MET A 66 -2.95 1.12 -0.55
C MET A 66 -3.51 2.20 0.37
N VAL A 67 -2.66 3.13 0.83
CA VAL A 67 -3.08 4.27 1.66
C VAL A 67 -4.08 5.15 0.91
N LYS A 68 -3.80 5.47 -0.37
CA LYS A 68 -4.71 6.26 -1.20
C LYS A 68 -6.08 5.62 -1.32
N ARG A 69 -6.13 4.31 -1.63
CA ARG A 69 -7.40 3.58 -1.81
C ARG A 69 -8.18 3.45 -0.52
N PHE A 70 -7.50 3.12 0.58
CA PHE A 70 -8.07 3.11 1.93
C PHE A 70 -8.78 4.44 2.21
N LEU A 71 -8.06 5.55 2.08
CA LEU A 71 -8.63 6.88 2.36
C LEU A 71 -9.75 7.26 1.38
N GLN A 72 -9.69 6.83 0.12
CA GLN A 72 -10.76 7.07 -0.85
C GLN A 72 -12.03 6.29 -0.52
N LEU A 73 -11.92 4.99 -0.22
CA LEU A 73 -13.03 4.14 0.21
C LEU A 73 -13.70 4.73 1.44
N ARG A 74 -12.92 4.98 2.49
CA ARG A 74 -13.44 5.50 3.77
C ARG A 74 -13.87 6.96 3.72
N ALA A 75 -13.52 7.71 2.67
CA ALA A 75 -14.05 9.05 2.42
C ALA A 75 -15.33 9.07 1.57
N GLY A 76 -15.90 7.91 1.22
CA GLY A 76 -17.04 7.82 0.29
C GLY A 76 -16.70 8.27 -1.13
N LYS A 77 -15.42 8.21 -1.50
CA LYS A 77 -14.86 8.65 -2.79
C LYS A 77 -14.24 7.49 -3.58
N ALA A 78 -14.50 6.25 -3.19
CA ALA A 78 -14.28 5.12 -4.08
C ALA A 78 -15.11 5.36 -5.34
N GLY A 79 -14.44 5.34 -6.50
CA GLY A 79 -15.04 5.70 -7.78
C GLY A 79 -16.42 5.07 -7.92
N GLY A 80 -17.41 5.94 -8.20
CA GLY A 80 -18.82 5.59 -8.18
C GLY A 80 -19.11 4.26 -8.84
N GLY A 81 -19.96 3.48 -8.17
CA GLY A 81 -20.54 2.27 -8.72
C GLY A 81 -21.00 2.49 -10.16
N ASN A 82 -20.98 1.41 -10.91
CA ASN A 82 -21.60 1.30 -12.23
C ASN A 82 -22.86 2.19 -12.29
N ARG A 83 -22.99 3.04 -13.31
CA ARG A 83 -24.15 3.96 -13.47
C ARG A 83 -25.51 3.24 -13.54
N TYR A 84 -25.47 1.91 -13.56
CA TYR A 84 -26.59 0.97 -13.61
C TYR A 84 -26.73 0.12 -12.33
N ALA A 85 -25.92 0.36 -11.28
CA ALA A 85 -26.08 -0.34 -10.01
C ALA A 85 -27.22 0.29 -9.18
N PRO A 86 -28.01 -0.52 -8.45
CA PRO A 86 -29.02 0.00 -7.52
C PRO A 86 -28.39 0.96 -6.52
N GLU A 87 -29.17 1.92 -6.00
CA GLU A 87 -28.74 2.90 -4.99
C GLU A 87 -28.05 2.18 -3.82
N ALA A 88 -26.72 2.19 -3.82
CA ALA A 88 -25.95 1.70 -2.70
C ALA A 88 -26.21 2.64 -1.53
N GLU A 89 -26.50 2.07 -0.35
CA GLU A 89 -26.57 2.82 0.89
C GLU A 89 -25.34 3.73 0.98
N VAL A 90 -25.59 5.05 1.08
CA VAL A 90 -24.51 6.04 1.11
C VAL A 90 -23.80 5.87 2.46
N GLU A 91 -22.71 5.14 2.46
CA GLU A 91 -21.90 4.92 3.65
C GLU A 91 -21.37 6.29 4.13
N VAL A 92 -21.65 6.64 5.39
CA VAL A 92 -21.23 7.91 5.95
C VAL A 92 -19.69 7.95 5.98
N PRO A 93 -19.04 8.95 5.36
CA PRO A 93 -17.58 8.99 5.27
C PRO A 93 -16.93 8.98 6.65
N ALA A 94 -16.01 8.04 6.88
CA ALA A 94 -15.19 7.96 8.09
C ALA A 94 -13.99 8.93 8.07
N PHE A 95 -13.59 9.39 6.89
CA PHE A 95 -12.51 10.35 6.69
C PHE A 95 -12.88 11.51 5.75
N GLU A 96 -12.36 12.69 6.07
CA GLU A 96 -12.29 13.85 5.20
C GLU A 96 -10.84 14.01 4.69
N MET A 97 -10.66 14.14 3.38
CA MET A 97 -9.33 14.33 2.80
C MET A 97 -8.80 15.74 3.07
N VAL A 98 -7.73 15.86 3.85
CA VAL A 98 -7.08 17.16 4.11
C VAL A 98 -6.24 17.57 2.91
N THR A 99 -5.54 16.63 2.29
CA THR A 99 -4.77 16.88 1.07
C THR A 99 -5.41 16.20 -0.14
N ARG A 100 -5.57 16.92 -1.26
CA ARG A 100 -6.09 16.32 -2.52
C ARG A 100 -5.06 15.40 -3.19
N LYS A 101 -3.77 15.74 -3.07
CA LYS A 101 -2.64 14.98 -3.59
C LYS A 101 -1.72 14.62 -2.43
N SER A 102 -0.86 13.61 -2.63
CA SER A 102 0.23 13.35 -1.71
C SER A 102 1.13 14.59 -1.62
N VAL A 103 1.59 14.93 -0.43
CA VAL A 103 2.67 15.91 -0.23
C VAL A 103 4.00 15.19 -0.49
N GLU A 104 4.90 15.87 -1.19
CA GLU A 104 6.22 15.38 -1.59
C GLU A 104 7.28 16.22 -0.88
N ALA A 105 8.48 15.65 -0.70
CA ALA A 105 9.64 16.38 -0.20
C ALA A 105 10.04 17.49 -1.20
N ASP A 106 10.40 18.66 -0.67
CA ASP A 106 10.88 19.80 -1.45
C ASP A 106 12.39 19.71 -1.73
N ASP A 107 12.92 20.60 -2.56
CA ASP A 107 14.33 20.57 -2.97
C ASP A 107 15.29 20.76 -1.78
N GLU A 108 14.88 21.51 -0.75
CA GLU A 108 15.67 21.72 0.47
C GLU A 108 15.74 20.43 1.30
N GLU A 109 14.61 19.76 1.53
CA GLU A 109 14.55 18.47 2.21
C GLU A 109 15.35 17.42 1.44
N LEU A 110 15.28 17.40 0.11
CA LEU A 110 16.02 16.45 -0.70
C LEU A 110 17.53 16.67 -0.67
N ALA A 111 17.98 17.92 -0.50
CA ALA A 111 19.39 18.24 -0.36
C ALA A 111 19.96 17.71 0.98
N VAL A 112 19.18 17.79 2.06
CA VAL A 112 19.59 17.33 3.41
C VAL A 112 19.32 15.84 3.61
N ASN A 113 18.25 15.31 3.02
CA ASN A 113 17.78 13.94 3.17
C ASN A 113 17.42 13.32 1.81
N PRO A 114 18.40 12.81 1.05
CA PRO A 114 18.14 12.15 -0.24
C PRO A 114 17.19 10.95 -0.17
N ARG A 115 17.00 10.34 1.02
CA ARG A 115 16.06 9.23 1.22
C ARG A 115 14.59 9.68 1.15
N ALA A 116 14.31 10.97 1.34
CA ALA A 116 12.97 11.53 1.24
C ALA A 116 12.42 11.61 -0.20
N ARG A 117 13.27 11.40 -1.22
CA ARG A 117 12.88 11.47 -2.65
C ARG A 117 11.64 10.67 -3.01
N SER A 118 11.42 9.54 -2.36
CA SER A 118 10.27 8.68 -2.63
C SER A 118 9.18 8.75 -1.57
N ALA A 119 9.33 9.61 -0.56
CA ALA A 119 8.35 9.82 0.48
C ALA A 119 7.08 10.47 -0.10
N ARG A 120 5.93 9.92 0.28
CA ARG A 120 4.60 10.41 -0.06
C ARG A 120 3.79 10.51 1.21
N LEU A 121 3.45 11.73 1.62
CA LEU A 121 2.61 12.00 2.78
C LEU A 121 1.15 12.17 2.36
N ARG A 122 0.25 11.45 3.01
CA ARG A 122 -1.21 11.62 2.88
C ARG A 122 -1.81 11.92 4.24
N VAL A 123 -2.70 12.90 4.29
CA VAL A 123 -3.36 13.33 5.52
C VAL A 123 -4.88 13.31 5.35
N ALA A 124 -5.57 12.71 6.31
CA ALA A 124 -7.01 12.71 6.40
C ALA A 124 -7.48 12.98 7.82
N ARG A 125 -8.64 13.63 7.95
CA ARG A 125 -9.28 13.95 9.22
C ARG A 125 -10.39 12.95 9.49
N ARG A 126 -10.40 12.36 10.69
CA ARG A 126 -11.41 11.42 11.15
C ARG A 126 -12.75 12.14 11.38
N THR A 127 -13.85 11.55 10.93
CA THR A 127 -15.21 12.04 11.19
C THR A 127 -15.84 11.36 12.41
N ALA A 128 -17.16 11.50 12.60
CA ALA A 128 -17.91 10.76 13.61
C ALA A 128 -18.48 9.42 13.13
N ALA A 129 -18.34 9.07 11.84
CA ALA A 129 -18.86 7.80 11.31
C ALA A 129 -18.18 6.60 12.00
N PRO A 130 -18.82 5.44 12.14
CA PRO A 130 -18.18 4.27 12.76
C PRO A 130 -16.98 3.78 11.94
N ALA A 131 -16.01 3.15 12.63
CA ALA A 131 -14.90 2.49 11.96
C ALA A 131 -15.37 1.24 11.20
N GLY A 132 -14.81 0.99 10.02
CA GLY A 132 -15.16 -0.14 9.16
C GLY A 132 -14.07 -1.19 9.08
N ARG A 133 -14.39 -2.32 8.46
CA ARG A 133 -13.41 -3.27 7.92
C ARG A 133 -13.27 -3.05 6.42
N ILE A 134 -12.11 -3.35 5.87
CA ILE A 134 -11.86 -3.23 4.44
C ILE A 134 -11.25 -4.52 3.92
N ASP A 135 -11.63 -4.90 2.70
CA ASP A 135 -11.01 -6.02 2.01
C ASP A 135 -9.64 -5.59 1.44
N ASP A 136 -8.59 -6.37 1.72
CA ASP A 136 -7.22 -6.12 1.25
C ASP A 136 -7.15 -5.92 -0.28
N SER A 137 -8.02 -6.59 -1.04
CA SER A 137 -8.10 -6.45 -2.49
C SER A 137 -8.63 -5.07 -2.93
N GLU A 138 -9.54 -4.46 -2.16
CA GLU A 138 -10.12 -3.15 -2.46
C GLU A 138 -9.11 -2.03 -2.28
N ILE A 139 -8.18 -2.17 -1.32
CA ILE A 139 -7.05 -1.26 -1.16
C ILE A 139 -5.92 -1.53 -2.16
N GLY A 140 -6.04 -2.58 -2.99
CA GLY A 140 -5.04 -2.91 -4.00
C GLY A 140 -3.78 -3.55 -3.42
N MET A 141 -3.91 -4.27 -2.31
CA MET A 141 -2.87 -5.15 -1.81
C MET A 141 -2.59 -6.22 -2.89
N PRO A 142 -1.32 -6.43 -3.29
CA PRO A 142 -0.98 -7.50 -4.21
C PRO A 142 -1.28 -8.87 -3.63
N ILE A 143 -1.93 -9.73 -4.40
CA ILE A 143 -2.11 -11.14 -4.05
C ILE A 143 -0.74 -11.82 -4.17
N LEU A 144 -0.15 -12.19 -3.03
CA LEU A 144 1.00 -13.08 -3.02
C LEU A 144 0.48 -14.49 -3.27
N ALA A 145 0.76 -15.06 -4.44
CA ALA A 145 0.35 -16.42 -4.75
C ALA A 145 0.91 -17.36 -3.67
N GLU A 146 0.02 -18.06 -2.95
CA GLU A 146 0.45 -19.09 -2.02
C GLU A 146 1.29 -20.10 -2.78
N THR A 147 2.49 -20.36 -2.26
CA THR A 147 3.38 -21.36 -2.86
C THR A 147 2.69 -22.70 -2.73
N SER A 148 2.07 -23.18 -3.82
CA SER A 148 1.54 -24.54 -3.91
C SER A 148 2.68 -25.50 -3.62
N ARG A 149 2.77 -25.96 -2.36
CA ARG A 149 3.54 -27.14 -2.00
C ARG A 149 2.86 -28.31 -2.70
N LYS A 150 3.21 -28.54 -3.97
CA LYS A 150 2.97 -29.83 -4.61
C LYS A 150 3.79 -30.85 -3.84
N THR A 151 3.17 -31.49 -2.84
CA THR A 151 3.64 -32.77 -2.30
C THR A 151 3.76 -33.73 -3.47
N GLY A 152 5.00 -33.95 -3.93
CA GLY A 152 5.34 -34.92 -4.95
C GLY A 152 5.03 -36.32 -4.43
N GLY A 153 3.82 -36.80 -4.70
CA GLY A 153 3.49 -38.22 -4.60
C GLY A 153 4.33 -38.98 -5.63
N GLY A 154 5.43 -39.57 -5.17
CA GLY A 154 6.25 -40.47 -5.96
C GLY A 154 5.40 -41.66 -6.43
N ARG A 155 5.13 -41.70 -7.74
CA ARG A 155 4.50 -42.86 -8.38
C ARG A 155 5.58 -43.93 -8.55
N MET A 156 5.61 -44.86 -7.60
CA MET A 156 6.43 -46.07 -7.64
C MET A 156 6.04 -46.86 -8.89
N ARG A 157 6.94 -46.93 -9.87
CA ARG A 157 6.81 -47.84 -11.02
C ARG A 157 7.19 -49.24 -10.54
N ARG A 158 6.26 -50.18 -10.71
CA ARG A 158 6.60 -51.60 -10.85
C ARG A 158 6.88 -51.89 -12.32
#